data_AF-W9YZS4-F1
#
_entry.id   AF-W9YZS4-F1
#
_cell.length_a   1.000
_cell.length_b   1.000
_cell.length_c   1.000
_cell.angle_alpha   90.00
_cell.angle_beta   90.00
_cell.angle_gamma   90.00
#
_symmetry.space_group_name_H-M   'P 1'
#
loop_
_entity.id
_entity.type
_entity.pdbx_description
1 polymer ?
#
loop_
_entity_poly.entity_id
_entity_poly.type
_entity_poly.pdbx_seq_one_letter_code
_entity_poly.pdbx_strand_id
1 'polypeptide(L)'
;MGNDGGSIRKRRELVKNAARAPTTFELKATALESLAHAWAHCALSREPFDVDTLVSDWRGRLYNYEAIFKGLMPSDEPVDVTPMSLGIKSLRDVARLKVSKNGDK
;
A
#
# COMPACT_ATOMS: atom_id res chain seq x y z
N MET A 1 -9.74 -5.30 46.20
CA MET A 1 -9.89 -5.11 44.73
C MET A 1 -8.62 -4.45 44.23
N GLY A 2 -7.71 -5.23 43.67
CA GLY A 2 -6.46 -4.71 43.14
C GLY A 2 -5.55 -5.86 42.73
N ASN A 3 -4.94 -5.69 41.55
CA ASN A 3 -3.87 -6.50 40.99
C ASN A 3 -4.27 -7.76 40.20
N ASP A 4 -4.73 -7.54 38.97
CA ASP A 4 -4.15 -8.27 37.84
C ASP A 4 -3.51 -7.25 36.90
N GLY A 5 -2.50 -6.56 37.43
CA GLY A 5 -1.57 -5.78 36.64
C GLY A 5 -0.86 -6.74 35.69
N GLY A 6 -1.16 -6.59 34.40
CA GLY A 6 -0.67 -7.37 33.28
C GLY A 6 0.57 -8.22 33.59
N SER A 7 0.34 -9.52 33.82
CA SER A 7 1.45 -10.47 33.84
C SER A 7 2.11 -10.41 32.48
N ILE A 8 3.30 -9.81 32.43
CA ILE A 8 4.09 -9.76 31.22
C ILE A 8 4.30 -11.20 30.78
N ARG A 9 3.78 -11.52 29.59
CA ARG A 9 3.88 -12.86 28.98
C ARG A 9 5.34 -13.29 29.03
N LYS A 10 5.61 -14.43 29.65
CA LYS A 10 6.97 -14.99 29.70
C LYS A 10 7.43 -15.22 28.26
N ARG A 11 8.73 -15.01 27.99
CA ARG A 11 9.33 -15.17 26.65
C ARG A 11 8.85 -16.43 25.92
N ARG A 12 8.80 -17.57 26.61
CA ARG A 12 8.35 -18.86 26.06
C ARG A 12 6.92 -18.83 25.50
N GLU A 13 6.04 -18.02 26.06
CA GLU A 13 4.65 -17.86 25.62
C GLU A 13 4.56 -16.91 24.43
N LEU A 14 5.35 -15.83 24.43
CA LEU A 14 5.48 -14.94 23.27
C LEU A 14 6.03 -15.69 22.05
N VAL A 15 7.09 -16.49 22.24
CA VAL A 15 7.71 -17.28 21.17
C VAL A 15 6.74 -18.34 20.61
N LYS A 16 5.99 -19.03 21.48
CA LYS A 16 4.98 -20.02 21.04
C LYS A 16 3.84 -19.38 20.26
N ASN A 17 3.38 -18.20 20.69
CA ASN A 17 2.34 -17.47 19.98
C ASN A 17 2.85 -16.94 18.62
N ALA A 18 4.09 -16.45 18.55
CA ALA A 18 4.70 -15.98 17.30
C ALA A 18 5.00 -17.11 16.30
N ALA A 19 5.30 -18.32 16.79
CA ALA A 19 5.58 -19.49 15.95
C ALA A 19 4.32 -20.20 15.44
N ARG A 20 3.12 -19.77 15.85
CA ARG A 20 1.85 -20.35 15.39
C ARG A 20 1.59 -19.91 13.94
N ALA A 21 1.08 -20.83 13.12
CA ALA A 21 0.53 -20.46 11.83
C ALA A 21 -0.64 -19.47 12.02
N PRO A 22 -0.70 -18.38 11.23
CA PRO A 22 -1.78 -17.42 11.32
C PRO A 22 -3.11 -18.09 10.98
N THR A 23 -4.15 -17.70 11.70
CA THR A 23 -5.51 -18.12 11.42
C THR A 23 -6.00 -17.54 10.10
N THR A 24 -7.01 -18.16 9.51
CA THR A 24 -7.68 -17.62 8.33
C THR A 24 -8.26 -16.23 8.55
N PHE A 25 -8.67 -15.92 9.78
CA PHE A 25 -9.14 -14.58 10.17
C PHE A 25 -7.99 -13.57 10.14
N GLU A 26 -6.87 -13.87 10.79
CA GLU A 26 -5.69 -12.99 10.80
C GLU A 26 -5.16 -12.75 9.38
N LEU A 27 -5.08 -13.81 8.55
CA LEU A 27 -4.69 -13.69 7.15
C LEU A 27 -5.61 -12.74 6.36
N LYS A 28 -6.93 -12.86 6.56
CA LYS A 28 -7.91 -11.97 5.92
C LYS A 28 -7.79 -10.54 6.42
N ALA A 29 -7.54 -10.33 7.71
CA ALA A 29 -7.35 -9.01 8.30
C ALA A 29 -6.11 -8.33 7.69
N THR A 30 -4.96 -9.02 7.63
CA THR A 30 -3.74 -8.50 7.01
C THR A 30 -3.95 -8.21 5.51
N ALA A 31 -4.67 -9.08 4.79
CA ALA A 31 -5.01 -8.83 3.39
C ALA A 31 -5.86 -7.56 3.25
N LEU A 32 -6.88 -7.38 4.09
CA LEU A 32 -7.73 -6.19 4.09
C LEU A 32 -6.91 -4.93 4.35
N GLU A 33 -6.04 -4.94 5.36
CA GLU A 33 -5.14 -3.81 5.66
C GLU A 33 -4.24 -3.48 4.46
N SER A 34 -3.66 -4.50 3.80
CA SER A 34 -2.83 -4.29 2.62
C SER A 34 -3.60 -3.68 1.45
N LEU A 35 -4.86 -4.08 1.26
CA LEU A 35 -5.74 -3.54 0.24
C LEU A 35 -6.11 -2.09 0.58
N ALA A 36 -6.55 -1.83 1.82
CA ALA A 36 -6.87 -0.48 2.27
C ALA A 36 -5.71 0.49 2.05
N HIS A 37 -4.48 0.07 2.37
CA HIS A 37 -3.28 0.84 2.09
C HIS A 37 -3.07 1.08 0.58
N ALA A 38 -3.25 0.05 -0.26
CA ALA A 38 -3.11 0.18 -1.71
C ALA A 38 -4.15 1.12 -2.36
N TRP A 39 -5.29 1.33 -1.71
CA TRP A 39 -6.32 2.28 -2.13
C TRP A 39 -6.11 3.71 -1.58
N ALA A 40 -5.28 3.87 -0.55
CA ALA A 40 -5.01 5.16 0.08
C ALA A 40 -3.66 5.78 -0.31
N HIS A 41 -2.66 4.95 -0.64
CA HIS A 41 -1.29 5.37 -0.88
C HIS A 41 -0.75 4.93 -2.23
N CYS A 42 0.00 5.83 -2.86
CA CYS A 42 0.72 5.59 -4.11
C CYS A 42 1.74 4.46 -3.96
N ALA A 43 1.67 3.48 -4.86
CA ALA A 43 2.58 2.34 -4.83
C ALA A 43 4.05 2.68 -5.15
N LEU A 44 4.31 3.86 -5.76
CA LEU A 44 5.66 4.35 -6.06
C LEU A 44 6.19 5.31 -4.97
N SER A 45 5.47 6.40 -4.69
CA SER A 45 5.95 7.43 -3.75
C SER A 45 5.58 7.17 -2.29
N ARG A 46 4.66 6.22 -2.01
CA ARG A 46 4.06 5.97 -0.68
C ARG A 46 3.28 7.16 -0.10
N GLU A 47 3.13 8.23 -0.86
CA GLU A 47 2.33 9.39 -0.50
C GLU A 47 0.84 9.08 -0.65
N PRO A 48 -0.05 9.77 0.08
CA PRO A 48 -1.49 9.65 -0.12
C PRO A 48 -1.89 10.03 -1.56
N PHE A 49 -2.99 9.45 -2.03
CA PHE A 49 -3.51 9.78 -3.35
C PHE A 49 -4.13 11.17 -3.40
N ASP A 50 -3.79 11.89 -4.46
CA ASP A 50 -4.54 13.06 -4.88
C ASP A 50 -5.62 12.64 -5.89
N VAL A 51 -6.86 13.02 -5.60
CA VAL A 51 -8.05 12.62 -6.37
C VAL A 51 -8.03 13.19 -7.79
N ASP A 52 -7.38 14.33 -8.01
CA ASP A 52 -7.34 14.99 -9.32
C ASP A 52 -6.23 14.44 -10.23
N THR A 53 -5.19 13.84 -9.65
CA THR A 53 -4.02 13.35 -10.36
C THR A 53 -3.86 11.82 -10.32
N LEU A 54 -4.92 11.10 -9.95
CA LEU A 54 -4.93 9.65 -9.87
C LEU A 54 -4.83 8.99 -11.25
N VAL A 55 -3.89 8.05 -11.38
CA VAL A 55 -3.76 7.19 -12.55
C VAL A 55 -3.73 5.71 -12.18
N SER A 56 -4.11 4.85 -13.13
CA SER A 56 -3.96 3.40 -13.02
C SER A 56 -3.14 2.80 -14.15
N ASP A 57 -2.43 1.72 -13.85
CA ASP A 57 -1.87 0.83 -14.87
C ASP A 57 -2.90 -0.20 -15.36
N TRP A 58 -2.52 -0.99 -16.36
CA TRP A 58 -3.34 -2.07 -16.92
C TRP A 58 -3.68 -3.19 -15.90
N ARG A 59 -2.99 -3.25 -14.75
CA ARG A 59 -3.21 -4.23 -13.68
C ARG A 59 -4.16 -3.68 -12.61
N GLY A 60 -4.60 -2.44 -12.73
CA GLY A 60 -5.44 -1.76 -11.75
C GLY A 60 -4.68 -1.24 -10.51
N ARG A 61 -3.35 -1.14 -10.56
CA ARG A 61 -2.59 -0.47 -9.50
C ARG A 61 -2.69 1.04 -9.65
N LEU A 62 -2.76 1.73 -8.52
CA LEU A 62 -2.96 3.16 -8.45
C LEU A 62 -1.66 3.91 -8.18
N TYR A 63 -1.47 5.03 -8.87
CA TYR A 63 -0.32 5.91 -8.71
C TYR A 63 -0.75 7.38 -8.80
N ASN A 64 0.02 8.28 -8.19
CA ASN A 64 -0.07 9.70 -8.47
C ASN A 64 0.62 9.99 -9.81
N TYR A 65 0.00 10.80 -10.67
CA TYR A 65 0.55 11.14 -11.99
C TYR A 65 1.96 11.71 -11.90
N GLU A 66 2.22 12.56 -10.89
CA GLU A 66 3.56 13.13 -10.67
C GLU A 66 4.62 12.07 -10.34
N ALA A 67 4.25 11.02 -9.59
CA ALA A 67 5.19 9.97 -9.21
C ALA A 67 5.63 9.15 -10.44
N ILE A 68 4.69 8.84 -11.34
CA ILE A 68 5.00 8.21 -12.63
C ILE A 68 5.88 9.13 -13.46
N PHE A 69 5.53 10.41 -13.57
CA PHE A 69 6.27 11.38 -14.37
C PHE A 69 7.71 11.52 -13.90
N LYS A 70 7.92 11.72 -12.59
CA LYS A 70 9.25 11.80 -11.96
C LYS A 70 10.03 10.50 -12.15
N GLY A 71 9.38 9.35 -12.01
CA GLY A 71 10.04 8.05 -12.17
C GLY A 71 10.38 7.65 -13.62
N LEU A 72 9.77 8.29 -14.62
CA LEU A 72 10.13 8.12 -16.04
C LEU A 72 11.25 9.06 -16.48
N MET A 73 11.56 10.09 -15.69
CA MET A 73 12.71 10.94 -15.93
C MET A 73 14.01 10.22 -15.52
N PRO A 74 15.10 10.39 -16.28
CA PRO A 74 16.39 9.86 -15.88
C PRO A 74 16.82 10.53 -14.57
N SER A 75 17.06 9.72 -13.54
CA SER A 75 17.59 10.13 -12.25
C SER A 75 18.78 9.25 -11.92
N ASP A 76 19.85 9.83 -11.39
CA ASP A 76 21.05 9.09 -10.95
C ASP A 76 20.85 8.38 -9.60
N GLU A 77 19.74 8.66 -8.91
CA GLU A 77 19.44 8.06 -7.62
C GLU A 77 18.97 6.60 -7.78
N PRO A 78 19.61 5.63 -7.10
CA PRO A 78 19.15 4.25 -7.13
C PRO A 78 17.83 4.12 -6.37
N VAL A 79 16.73 3.92 -7.10
CA VAL A 79 15.40 3.65 -6.52
C VAL A 79 15.05 2.17 -6.71
N ASP A 80 14.69 1.49 -5.62
CA ASP A 80 14.32 0.06 -5.64
C ASP A 80 13.14 -0.27 -6.55
N VAL A 81 12.20 0.67 -6.71
CA VAL A 81 10.99 0.51 -7.51
C VAL A 81 10.84 1.68 -8.45
N THR A 82 10.98 1.40 -9.75
CA THR A 82 10.80 2.38 -10.82
C THR A 82 9.56 2.02 -11.64
N PRO A 83 8.92 2.99 -12.32
CA PRO A 83 7.82 2.69 -13.24
C PRO A 83 8.18 1.61 -14.26
N MET A 84 9.44 1.61 -14.73
CA MET A 84 9.94 0.65 -15.70
C MET A 84 9.97 -0.79 -15.15
N SER A 85 10.34 -0.99 -13.87
CA SER A 85 10.30 -2.33 -13.24
C SER A 85 8.86 -2.84 -13.06
N LEU A 86 7.89 -1.94 -13.03
CA LEU A 86 6.45 -2.24 -13.00
C LEU A 86 5.84 -2.42 -14.40
N GLY A 87 6.65 -2.29 -15.47
CA GLY A 87 6.21 -2.43 -16.86
C GLY A 87 5.65 -1.16 -17.48
N ILE A 88 5.77 -0.01 -16.82
CA ILE A 88 5.35 1.31 -17.30
C ILE A 88 6.55 1.97 -17.98
N LYS A 89 6.52 2.04 -19.32
CA LYS A 89 7.62 2.61 -20.13
C LYS A 89 7.34 4.05 -20.53
N SER A 90 6.07 4.42 -20.60
CA SER A 90 5.62 5.74 -21.00
C SER A 90 4.32 6.14 -20.30
N LEU A 91 3.99 7.43 -20.38
CA LEU A 91 2.71 7.95 -19.88
C LEU A 91 1.49 7.37 -20.61
N ARG A 92 1.67 6.69 -21.74
CA ARG A 92 0.58 6.03 -22.48
C ARG A 92 0.16 4.72 -21.82
N ASP A 93 1.03 4.14 -20.98
CA ASP A 93 0.78 2.87 -20.29
C ASP A 93 -0.08 3.05 -19.03
N VAL A 94 -0.45 4.29 -18.71
CA VAL A 94 -1.31 4.65 -17.58
C VAL A 94 -2.53 5.44 -18.03
N ALA A 95 -3.66 5.20 -17.36
CA ALA A 95 -4.92 5.89 -17.62
C ALA A 95 -5.27 6.79 -16.44
N ARG A 96 -5.61 8.05 -16.72
CA ARG A 96 -6.18 8.97 -15.71
C ARG A 96 -7.56 8.50 -15.29
N LEU A 97 -7.78 8.46 -13.99
CA LEU A 97 -9.04 8.05 -13.40
C LEU A 97 -9.81 9.29 -12.94
N LYS A 98 -11.13 9.29 -13.14
CA LYS A 98 -12.03 10.27 -12.55
C LYS A 98 -12.80 9.60 -11.44
N VAL A 99 -12.45 9.91 -10.19
CA VAL A 99 -13.09 9.33 -9.02
C VAL A 99 -14.12 10.30 -8.47
N SER A 100 -15.31 9.79 -8.12
CA SER A 100 -16.35 10.55 -7.44
C SER A 100 -16.57 9.96 -6.05
N LYS A 101 -16.71 10.80 -5.03
CA LYS A 101 -17.16 10.36 -3.71
C LYS A 101 -18.67 10.14 -3.77
N ASN A 102 -19.13 8.93 -3.43
CA ASN A 102 -20.55 8.68 -3.24
C ASN A 102 -20.96 9.29 -1.88
N GLY A 103 -21.56 10.48 -1.91
CA GLY A 103 -21.98 11.20 -0.71
C GLY A 103 -22.27 12.70 -0.91
N ASP A 104 -21.82 13.31 -2.00
CA ASP A 104 -22.08 14.72 -2.31
C ASP A 104 -23.39 14.92 -3.12
N LYS A 105 -24.51 14.44 -2.55
CA LYS A 105 -25.87 14.85 -2.92
C LYS A 105 -26.62 15.32 -1.68
#